data_AF-A0A3L7PIF5-F1
#
_entry.id   AF-A0A3L7PIF5-F1
#
_cell.length_a   1.000
_cell.length_b   1.000
_cell.length_c   1.000
_cell.angle_alpha   90.00
_cell.angle_beta   90.00
_cell.angle_gamma   90.00
#
_symmetry.space_group_name_H-M   'P 1'
#
loop_
_entity.id
_entity.type
_entity.pdbx_description
1 polymer ?
#
loop_
_entity_poly.entity_id
_entity_poly.type
_entity_poly.pdbx_seq_one_letter_code
_entity_poly.pdbx_strand_id
1 'polypeptide(L)'
;MRRIWLCVAVLGCAAVARGDDWPQWMGPKRDNVWRETGLVDELPKEPKILWRAPVAGGYSGPAVAGGKVYVTDYVTSDNVKIDNFDRKEFTGVERIHCF
;
A
#
# COMPACT_ATOMS: atom_id res chain seq x y z
N MET A 1 -56.45 -0.80 -6.76
CA MET A 1 -55.30 -1.48 -6.11
C MET A 1 -54.07 -1.29 -7.01
N ARG A 2 -53.24 -0.30 -6.69
CA ARG A 2 -52.12 0.16 -7.54
C ARG A 2 -50.92 -0.75 -7.31
N ARG A 3 -50.38 -1.28 -8.41
CA ARG A 3 -49.22 -2.17 -8.49
C ARG A 3 -48.00 -1.50 -7.82
N ILE A 4 -47.62 -1.96 -6.64
CA ILE A 4 -46.33 -1.69 -6.02
C ILE A 4 -45.45 -2.90 -6.36
N TRP A 5 -44.78 -2.85 -7.50
CA TRP A 5 -43.72 -3.78 -7.84
C TRP A 5 -42.58 -2.99 -8.49
N LEU A 6 -41.36 -3.34 -8.09
CA LEU A 6 -40.07 -2.92 -8.64
C LEU A 6 -39.50 -1.55 -8.19
N CYS A 7 -39.06 -1.46 -6.94
CA CYS A 7 -37.92 -0.59 -6.58
C CYS A 7 -36.85 -1.28 -5.72
N VAL A 8 -36.90 -2.60 -5.55
CA VAL A 8 -35.93 -3.32 -4.69
C VAL A 8 -35.14 -4.30 -5.54
N ALA A 9 -33.99 -3.86 -6.05
CA ALA A 9 -32.78 -4.66 -6.35
C ALA A 9 -31.84 -3.91 -7.30
N VAL A 10 -31.40 -2.70 -6.94
CA VAL A 10 -30.17 -2.12 -7.49
C VAL A 10 -29.32 -1.64 -6.32
N LEU A 11 -29.08 -2.53 -5.36
CA LEU A 11 -28.03 -2.35 -4.35
C LEU A 11 -26.73 -2.88 -4.96
N GLY A 12 -26.06 -1.95 -5.65
CA GLY A 12 -24.65 -1.89 -5.99
C GLY A 12 -23.84 -3.18 -5.95
N CYS A 13 -23.66 -3.80 -7.11
CA CYS A 13 -22.37 -4.41 -7.43
C CYS A 13 -21.34 -3.28 -7.59
N ALA A 14 -20.90 -2.70 -6.47
CA ALA A 14 -19.62 -1.98 -6.49
C ALA A 14 -18.57 -3.05 -6.81
N ALA A 15 -18.04 -3.02 -8.03
CA ALA A 15 -16.93 -3.89 -8.40
C ALA A 15 -15.78 -3.58 -7.43
N VAL A 16 -15.56 -4.47 -6.47
CA VAL A 16 -14.39 -4.40 -5.60
C VAL A 16 -13.22 -4.72 -6.50
N ALA A 17 -12.43 -3.71 -6.85
CA ALA A 17 -11.14 -3.92 -7.50
C ALA A 17 -10.32 -4.82 -6.57
N ARG A 18 -10.11 -6.07 -6.99
CA ARG A 18 -9.28 -7.05 -6.27
C ARG A 18 -7.89 -6.98 -6.88
N GLY A 19 -6.98 -6.40 -6.14
CA GLY A 19 -5.55 -6.50 -6.41
C GLY A 19 -4.98 -7.81 -5.82
N ASP A 20 -3.97 -8.37 -6.47
CA ASP A 20 -3.14 -9.45 -5.96
C ASP A 20 -2.30 -8.98 -4.77
N ASP A 21 -2.05 -9.89 -3.85
CA ASP A 21 -1.19 -9.64 -2.69
C ASP A 21 0.29 -9.60 -3.11
N TRP A 22 1.06 -8.73 -2.44
CA TRP A 22 2.51 -8.67 -2.51
C TRP A 22 3.10 -8.74 -1.09
N PRO A 23 3.08 -9.92 -0.45
CA PRO A 23 3.24 -10.04 1.01
C PRO A 23 4.71 -10.00 1.48
N GLN A 24 5.68 -10.14 0.57
CA GLN A 24 7.10 -10.27 0.92
C GLN A 24 8.04 -9.70 -0.14
N TRP A 25 9.32 -9.59 0.23
CA TRP A 25 10.39 -9.21 -0.70
C TRP A 25 10.38 -10.07 -1.95
N MET A 26 10.40 -9.41 -3.12
CA MET A 26 10.30 -10.03 -4.45
C MET A 26 8.99 -10.76 -4.72
N GLY A 27 7.93 -10.47 -3.96
CA GLY A 27 6.57 -10.93 -4.24
C GLY A 27 6.27 -12.34 -3.74
N PRO A 28 5.07 -12.87 -4.01
CA PRO A 28 4.59 -14.12 -3.43
C PRO A 28 5.48 -15.33 -3.74
N LYS A 29 6.15 -15.33 -4.90
CA LYS A 29 7.08 -16.39 -5.34
C LYS A 29 8.56 -16.03 -5.15
N ARG A 30 8.87 -14.86 -4.60
CA ARG A 30 10.23 -14.32 -4.43
C ARG A 30 11.03 -14.22 -5.73
N ASP A 31 10.34 -13.91 -6.83
CA ASP A 31 10.88 -13.90 -8.19
C ASP A 31 10.84 -12.52 -8.86
N ASN A 32 10.37 -11.47 -8.17
CA ASN A 32 10.15 -10.11 -8.68
C ASN A 32 9.17 -10.04 -9.85
N VAL A 33 8.23 -10.98 -9.98
CA VAL A 33 7.27 -11.00 -11.09
C VAL A 33 5.88 -10.57 -10.60
N TRP A 34 5.38 -9.45 -11.14
CA TRP A 34 3.97 -9.06 -11.06
C TRP A 34 3.15 -9.82 -12.11
N ARG A 35 2.03 -10.42 -11.70
CA ARG A 35 1.27 -11.37 -12.53
C ARG A 35 -0.15 -10.95 -12.87
N GLU A 36 -0.61 -9.81 -12.34
CA GLU A 36 -1.88 -9.24 -12.74
C GLU A 36 -1.86 -8.74 -14.19
N THR A 37 -3.06 -8.66 -14.75
CA THR A 37 -3.36 -8.14 -16.08
C THR A 37 -4.16 -6.85 -15.98
N GLY A 38 -4.27 -6.09 -17.08
CA GLY A 38 -5.02 -4.84 -17.09
C GLY A 38 -4.27 -3.67 -16.45
N LEU A 39 -2.95 -3.80 -16.33
CA LEU A 39 -2.07 -2.69 -15.96
C LEU A 39 -2.12 -1.63 -17.06
N VAL A 40 -2.05 -0.37 -16.64
CA VAL A 40 -1.88 0.75 -17.55
C VAL A 40 -0.41 0.86 -17.95
N ASP A 41 -0.14 1.10 -19.24
CA ASP A 41 1.23 1.32 -19.72
C ASP A 41 1.77 2.69 -19.28
N GLU A 42 0.86 3.66 -19.09
CA GLU A 42 1.20 5.01 -18.66
C GLU A 42 0.24 5.48 -17.57
N LEU A 43 0.80 6.11 -16.53
CA LEU A 43 0.02 6.86 -15.56
C LEU A 43 -0.46 8.18 -16.17
N PRO A 44 -1.65 8.68 -15.81
CA PRO A 44 -2.06 10.02 -16.21
C PRO A 44 -1.09 11.07 -15.67
N LYS A 45 -1.00 12.23 -16.34
CA LYS A 45 -0.13 13.35 -15.93
C LYS A 45 -0.32 13.75 -14.46
N GLU A 46 -1.56 13.67 -13.99
CA GLU A 46 -1.94 13.96 -12.62
C GLU A 46 -2.78 12.79 -12.07
N PRO A 47 -2.13 11.77 -11.47
CA PRO A 47 -2.86 10.65 -10.90
C PRO A 47 -3.66 11.10 -9.67
N LYS A 48 -4.92 10.67 -9.60
CA LYS A 48 -5.76 10.91 -8.43
C LYS A 48 -5.18 10.16 -7.23
N ILE A 49 -4.79 10.90 -6.19
CA ILE A 49 -4.41 10.30 -4.92
C ILE A 49 -5.66 9.71 -4.24
N LEU A 50 -5.63 8.40 -3.97
CA LEU A 50 -6.73 7.72 -3.28
C LEU A 50 -6.66 7.90 -1.77
N TRP A 51 -5.45 7.81 -1.20
CA TRP A 51 -5.21 8.01 0.23
C TRP A 51 -3.74 8.36 0.49
N ARG A 52 -3.45 8.85 1.70
CA ARG A 52 -2.10 9.09 2.22
C ARG A 52 -2.07 8.74 3.69
N ALA A 53 -0.92 8.26 4.17
CA ALA A 53 -0.66 8.04 5.57
C ALA A 53 0.71 8.64 5.96
N PRO A 54 0.83 9.28 7.13
CA PRO A 54 2.13 9.73 7.63
C PRO A 54 2.97 8.52 8.07
N VAL A 55 4.23 8.47 7.61
CA VAL A 55 5.25 7.50 8.05
C VAL A 55 6.52 8.27 8.43
N ALA A 56 7.29 7.75 9.37
CA ALA A 56 8.59 8.29 9.74
C ALA A 56 9.67 7.88 8.71
N GLY A 57 10.92 8.22 8.99
CA GLY A 57 12.05 7.75 8.19
C GLY A 57 12.25 6.24 8.32
N GLY A 58 13.03 5.64 7.45
CA GLY A 58 13.33 4.21 7.49
C GLY A 58 13.61 3.64 6.11
N TYR A 59 14.09 2.40 6.06
CA TYR A 59 14.33 1.68 4.82
C TYR A 59 13.41 0.46 4.76
N SER A 60 12.22 0.64 4.18
CA SER A 60 11.20 -0.40 4.08
C SER A 60 10.37 -0.23 2.82
N GLY A 61 10.11 -1.33 2.11
CA GLY A 61 9.11 -1.38 1.04
C GLY A 61 7.75 -1.81 1.59
N PRO A 62 6.63 -1.31 1.05
CA PRO A 62 5.31 -1.73 1.50
C PRO A 62 5.03 -3.20 1.14
N ALA A 63 4.43 -3.94 2.07
CA ALA A 63 3.87 -5.26 1.82
C ALA A 63 2.34 -5.16 1.78
N VAL A 64 1.71 -5.85 0.83
CA VAL A 64 0.24 -5.88 0.70
C VAL A 64 -0.24 -7.31 0.90
N ALA A 65 -1.13 -7.51 1.86
CA ALA A 65 -1.69 -8.82 2.15
C ALA A 65 -3.12 -8.70 2.68
N GLY A 66 -4.07 -9.44 2.09
CA GLY A 66 -5.46 -9.45 2.54
C GLY A 66 -6.13 -8.08 2.47
N GLY A 67 -5.79 -7.27 1.46
CA GLY A 67 -6.33 -5.92 1.28
C GLY A 67 -5.83 -4.89 2.30
N LYS A 68 -4.72 -5.18 2.99
CA LYS A 68 -4.07 -4.28 3.94
C LYS A 68 -2.66 -3.95 3.50
N VAL A 69 -2.19 -2.76 3.87
CA VAL A 69 -0.81 -2.31 3.60
C VAL A 69 -0.02 -2.30 4.90
N TYR A 70 1.12 -2.96 4.89
CA TYR A 70 2.06 -3.03 6.01
C TYR A 70 3.34 -2.28 5.64
N VAL A 71 3.78 -1.38 6.51
CA VAL A 71 5.00 -0.59 6.34
C VAL A 71 5.70 -0.49 7.68
N THR A 72 7.02 -0.70 7.69
CA THR A 72 7.83 -0.42 8.88
C THR A 72 8.47 0.96 8.77
N ASP A 73 8.56 1.65 9.90
CA ASP A 73 9.29 2.91 10.00
C ASP A 73 10.11 3.00 11.28
N TYR A 74 10.97 4.01 11.33
CA TYR A 74 11.89 4.28 12.41
C TYR A 74 11.71 5.72 12.89
N VAL A 75 11.23 5.85 14.12
CA VAL A 75 11.02 7.14 14.79
C VAL A 75 12.22 7.46 15.64
N THR A 76 12.86 8.59 15.36
CA THR A 76 14.00 9.08 16.13
C THR A 76 14.01 10.59 16.17
N SER A 77 14.61 11.16 17.21
CA SER A 77 14.97 12.57 17.29
C SER A 77 16.33 12.88 16.64
N ASP A 78 17.09 11.84 16.27
CA ASP A 78 18.44 11.98 15.76
C ASP A 78 18.43 12.42 14.28
N ASN A 79 19.48 13.15 13.87
CA ASN A 79 19.71 13.43 12.46
C ASN A 79 20.38 12.22 11.79
N VAL A 80 19.56 11.36 11.18
CA VAL A 80 20.00 10.11 10.51
C VAL A 80 20.56 10.30 9.10
N LYS A 81 20.62 11.54 8.59
CA LYS A 81 21.25 11.85 7.31
C LYS A 81 22.77 11.95 7.50
N ILE A 82 23.48 10.88 7.19
CA ILE A 82 24.94 10.80 7.15
C ILE A 82 25.40 10.49 5.73
N ASP A 83 26.69 10.70 5.47
CA ASP A 83 27.26 10.45 4.15
C ASP A 83 27.25 8.95 3.80
N ASN A 84 27.25 8.66 2.49
CA ASN A 84 27.34 7.28 2.01
C ASN A 84 28.63 6.65 2.54
N PHE A 85 28.54 5.41 3.05
CA PHE A 85 29.61 4.62 3.66
C PHE A 85 30.02 5.00 5.09
N ASP A 86 29.49 6.08 5.65
CA ASP A 86 29.64 6.36 7.07
C ASP A 86 28.76 5.44 7.91
N ARG A 87 29.27 5.06 9.08
CA ARG A 87 28.53 4.29 10.08
C ARG A 87 28.41 5.09 11.35
N LYS A 88 27.17 5.30 11.79
CA LYS A 88 26.85 5.96 13.04
C LYS A 88 25.72 5.23 13.73
N GLU A 89 25.79 5.19 15.05
CA GLU A 89 24.73 4.65 15.89
C GLU A 89 23.68 5.72 16.15
N PHE A 90 22.42 5.32 16.09
CA PHE A 90 21.25 6.17 16.37
C PHE A 90 20.34 5.42 17.34
N THR A 91 19.56 6.16 18.11
CA THR A 91 18.55 5.59 19.01
C THR A 91 17.15 5.98 18.55
N GLY A 92 16.20 5.07 18.65
CA GLY A 92 14.85 5.29 18.17
C GLY A 92 13.94 4.10 18.39
N VAL A 93 12.72 4.22 17.87
CA VAL A 93 11.67 3.21 17.98
C VAL A 93 11.29 2.74 16.58
N GLU A 94 11.44 1.44 16.34
CA GLU A 94 10.89 0.79 15.16
C GLU A 94 9.39 0.55 15.34
N ARG A 95 8.59 0.87 14.32
CA ARG A 95 7.14 0.62 14.32
C ARG A 95 6.74 -0.18 13.09
N ILE A 96 5.61 -0.86 13.22
CA ILE A 96 4.92 -1.53 12.11
C ILE A 96 3.54 -0.88 11.99
N HIS A 97 3.25 -0.35 10.82
CA HIS A 97 1.93 0.15 10.45
C HIS A 97 1.12 -0.93 9.75
N CYS A 98 -0.19 -0.88 9.94
CA CYS A 98 -1.17 -1.66 9.22
C CYS A 98 -2.31 -0.73 8.82
N PHE A 99 -2.45 -0.48 7.53
CA PHE A 99 -3.50 0.33 6.93
C PHE A 99 -4.59 -0.58 6.34
#